data_AF-A0A402A7C4-F1
#
_entry.id   AF-A0A402A7C4-F1
#
_cell.length_a   1.000
_cell.length_b   1.000
_cell.length_c   1.000
_cell.angle_alpha   90.00
_cell.angle_beta   90.00
_cell.angle_gamma   90.00
#
_symmetry.space_group_name_H-M   'P 1'
#
loop_
_entity.id
_entity.type
_entity.pdbx_description
1 polymer ?
#
loop_
_entity_poly.entity_id
_entity_poly.type
_entity_poly.pdbx_seq_one_letter_code
_entity_poly.pdbx_strand_id
1 'polypeptide(L)'
;MGVVLVLMLLASLIVVPLLLLPTHPTTIKRNTETGPIGTLMFGSSGQFDPSITRGYNDIIMMSLHSIPPPPAGLCNDVWLLPDAGDDTIPPLLIDSLHTGGDVHVMYTSPDHTNLLASYSGVRVIAQSSTITPDTPSQDPADWRWQGFIPNTPTPGDGKHYSLLSHLRHLLAKDPTLQENQLPGGLATWLTRNVAKVEEWASAAQGDWHGLQTDGTQIHNHMLRILAYLDGWSYYLQDVPAASPWIVDPQAGKIGLLNRVPNQNPPGFLEHVAMHLTGLAEAPGHTAQQRQLSILVDTAILRMRTDLLQVRTDAAKLAQMNGEQLQQQDTDTILNEMAMLTTEVKSGWFDPSTGENMGGVLWIASCLQQLTTIPVTLP
;
A
#
# COMPACT_ATOMS: atom_id res chain seq x y z
N MET A 1 19.22 -59.64 -24.09
CA MET A 1 17.80 -59.24 -24.04
C MET A 1 17.05 -60.33 -23.30
N GLY A 2 16.30 -59.96 -22.27
CA GLY A 2 15.75 -60.89 -21.28
C GLY A 2 16.35 -60.59 -19.92
N VAL A 3 15.48 -60.21 -18.98
CA VAL A 3 15.68 -59.91 -17.53
C VAL A 3 15.26 -58.49 -17.10
N VAL A 4 15.19 -57.48 -17.97
CA VAL A 4 14.72 -56.13 -17.55
C VAL A 4 13.19 -55.92 -17.72
N LEU A 5 12.48 -56.84 -18.36
CA LEU A 5 11.03 -56.66 -18.65
C LEU A 5 10.07 -57.24 -17.58
N VAL A 6 10.57 -57.73 -16.44
CA VAL A 6 9.74 -58.40 -15.41
C VAL A 6 9.46 -57.49 -14.19
N LEU A 7 10.08 -56.31 -14.11
CA LEU A 7 9.89 -55.36 -12.99
C LEU A 7 8.93 -54.18 -13.28
N MET A 8 8.35 -54.11 -14.49
CA MET A 8 7.34 -53.09 -14.83
C MET A 8 5.89 -53.63 -14.94
N LEU A 9 5.62 -54.82 -14.40
CA LEU A 9 4.29 -55.47 -14.46
C LEU A 9 3.70 -55.76 -13.07
N LEU A 10 4.13 -55.01 -12.04
CA LEU A 10 3.68 -55.15 -10.65
C LEU A 10 3.18 -53.85 -10.00
N ALA A 11 2.99 -52.78 -10.77
CA ALA A 11 2.49 -51.49 -10.28
C ALA A 11 1.15 -51.07 -10.92
N SER A 12 0.31 -52.03 -11.28
CA SER A 12 -1.02 -51.78 -11.87
C SER A 12 -2.07 -52.76 -11.36
N LEU A 13 -2.30 -52.79 -10.04
CA LEU A 13 -3.46 -53.47 -9.45
C LEU A 13 -3.77 -52.92 -8.06
N ILE A 14 -4.23 -51.67 -8.00
CA ILE A 14 -5.14 -51.20 -6.94
C ILE A 14 -6.24 -50.39 -7.63
N VAL A 15 -7.15 -51.14 -8.26
CA VAL A 15 -8.44 -50.61 -8.70
C VAL A 15 -9.41 -50.76 -7.54
N VAL A 16 -9.96 -49.61 -7.15
CA VAL A 16 -11.11 -49.37 -6.29
C VAL A 16 -12.20 -50.43 -6.44
N PRO A 17 -12.74 -50.94 -5.32
CA PRO A 17 -14.19 -51.00 -5.20
C PRO A 17 -14.62 -50.49 -3.82
N LEU A 18 -14.99 -49.20 -3.76
CA LEU A 18 -15.84 -48.67 -2.69
C LEU A 18 -17.03 -47.95 -3.34
N LEU A 19 -17.82 -48.71 -4.09
CA LEU A 19 -19.15 -48.33 -4.53
C LEU A 19 -20.09 -49.38 -3.96
N LEU A 20 -20.81 -48.99 -2.90
CA LEU A 20 -22.13 -49.46 -2.45
C LEU A 20 -22.29 -49.09 -0.96
N LEU A 21 -22.53 -47.80 -0.71
CA LEU A 21 -23.17 -47.32 0.52
C LEU A 21 -24.55 -46.76 0.12
N PRO A 22 -25.60 -47.02 0.91
CA PRO A 22 -26.96 -46.64 0.57
C PRO A 22 -27.10 -45.11 0.50
N THR A 23 -27.61 -44.62 -0.61
CA THR A 23 -28.00 -43.22 -0.80
C THR A 23 -29.26 -42.94 0.00
N HIS A 24 -29.10 -42.37 1.21
CA HIS A 24 -30.17 -41.61 1.81
C HIS A 24 -30.41 -40.35 0.96
N PRO A 25 -31.65 -40.00 0.60
CA PRO A 25 -31.94 -38.74 -0.06
C PRO A 25 -31.74 -37.62 0.96
N THR A 26 -30.50 -37.14 1.09
CA THR A 26 -30.23 -35.86 1.73
C THR A 26 -30.81 -34.82 0.81
N THR A 27 -31.95 -34.25 1.21
CA THR A 27 -32.46 -33.03 0.61
C THR A 27 -31.38 -31.98 0.81
N ILE A 28 -30.58 -31.71 -0.23
CA ILE A 28 -29.67 -30.58 -0.25
C ILE A 28 -30.56 -29.34 -0.21
N LYS A 29 -30.83 -28.83 1.00
CA LYS A 29 -31.08 -27.40 1.13
C LYS A 29 -29.81 -26.74 0.63
N ARG A 30 -29.90 -26.14 -0.55
CA ARG A 30 -28.90 -25.23 -1.08
C ARG A 30 -28.75 -24.15 -0.02
N ASN A 31 -27.74 -24.26 0.83
CA ASN A 31 -27.28 -23.10 1.56
C ASN A 31 -26.86 -22.11 0.46
N THR A 32 -27.58 -21.01 0.34
CA THR A 32 -27.14 -19.84 -0.40
C THR A 32 -25.80 -19.44 0.20
N GLU A 33 -24.70 -19.82 -0.45
CA GLU A 33 -23.41 -19.20 -0.20
C GLU A 33 -23.57 -17.72 -0.56
N THR A 34 -23.76 -16.89 0.48
CA THR A 34 -23.76 -15.43 0.41
C THR A 34 -22.32 -14.95 0.24
N GLY A 35 -21.73 -15.26 -0.92
CA GLY A 35 -20.46 -14.66 -1.33
C GLY A 35 -20.62 -13.16 -1.61
N PRO A 36 -19.52 -12.40 -1.65
CA PRO A 36 -19.54 -11.03 -2.15
C PRO A 36 -20.15 -10.96 -3.55
N ILE A 37 -21.01 -9.98 -3.78
CA ILE A 37 -21.60 -9.70 -5.09
C ILE A 37 -20.74 -8.72 -5.90
N GLY A 38 -19.63 -8.25 -5.33
CA GLY A 38 -18.79 -7.22 -5.90
C GLY A 38 -17.71 -6.73 -4.95
N THR A 39 -17.00 -5.69 -5.37
CA THR A 39 -15.95 -5.02 -4.58
C THR A 39 -16.03 -3.51 -4.73
N LEU A 40 -15.52 -2.81 -3.70
CA LEU A 40 -15.23 -1.38 -3.71
C LEU A 40 -13.74 -1.21 -3.40
N MET A 41 -13.07 -0.28 -4.07
CA MET A 41 -11.67 0.07 -3.85
C MET A 41 -11.49 1.59 -3.93
N PHE A 42 -10.63 2.12 -3.06
CA PHE A 42 -10.16 3.50 -3.15
C PHE A 42 -8.92 3.54 -4.04
N GLY A 43 -8.78 4.57 -4.87
CA GLY A 43 -7.66 4.78 -5.77
C GLY A 43 -7.21 6.23 -5.78
N SER A 44 -6.05 6.49 -6.37
CA SER A 44 -5.44 7.82 -6.43
C SER A 44 -5.31 8.27 -7.89
N SER A 45 -5.68 9.51 -8.20
CA SER A 45 -5.51 10.11 -9.53
C SER A 45 -4.05 10.49 -9.83
N GLY A 46 -3.22 10.61 -8.80
CA GLY A 46 -1.81 10.95 -8.93
C GLY A 46 -1.55 12.44 -9.18
N GLN A 47 -2.56 13.31 -9.02
CA GLN A 47 -2.37 14.75 -9.00
C GLN A 47 -1.62 15.18 -7.74
N PHE A 48 -0.30 15.07 -7.80
CA PHE A 48 0.59 15.28 -6.66
C PHE A 48 0.73 16.77 -6.32
N ASP A 49 0.37 17.12 -5.08
CA ASP A 49 0.76 18.39 -4.45
C ASP A 49 1.54 18.08 -3.16
N PRO A 50 2.82 18.46 -3.05
CA PRO A 50 3.65 18.14 -1.89
C PRO A 50 3.20 18.84 -0.59
N SER A 51 2.32 19.84 -0.67
CA SER A 51 1.86 20.63 0.47
C SER A 51 0.55 20.12 1.09
N ILE A 52 -0.19 19.26 0.38
CA ILE A 52 -1.54 18.80 0.77
C ILE A 52 -1.77 17.36 0.28
N THR A 53 -2.96 16.80 0.55
CA THR A 53 -3.30 15.42 0.17
C THR A 53 -4.17 15.35 -1.10
N ARG A 54 -4.13 16.37 -1.97
CA ARG A 54 -4.89 16.33 -3.23
C ARG A 54 -4.36 15.20 -4.12
N GLY A 55 -5.28 14.55 -4.83
CA GLY A 55 -4.96 13.49 -5.78
C GLY A 55 -4.65 12.12 -5.17
N TYR A 56 -4.82 11.99 -3.85
CA TYR A 56 -4.62 10.75 -3.09
C TYR A 56 -5.95 10.18 -2.59
N ASN A 57 -6.21 8.90 -2.85
CA ASN A 57 -7.44 8.20 -2.48
C ASN A 57 -8.71 8.99 -2.87
N ASP A 58 -8.65 9.70 -4.00
CA ASP A 58 -9.68 10.58 -4.54
C ASP A 58 -10.54 9.92 -5.63
N ILE A 59 -10.28 8.64 -5.90
CA ILE A 59 -11.03 7.81 -6.84
C ILE A 59 -11.73 6.68 -6.07
N ILE A 60 -12.98 6.41 -6.42
CA ILE A 60 -13.71 5.20 -6.08
C ILE A 60 -13.83 4.33 -7.33
N MET A 61 -13.49 3.06 -7.20
CA MET A 61 -13.78 2.02 -8.18
C MET A 61 -14.65 0.97 -7.52
N MET A 62 -15.81 0.68 -8.10
CA MET A 62 -16.71 -0.35 -7.60
C MET A 62 -17.13 -1.24 -8.76
N SER A 63 -17.14 -2.55 -8.51
CA SER A 63 -17.63 -3.53 -9.48
C SER A 63 -18.70 -4.39 -8.80
N LEU A 64 -19.86 -4.52 -9.43
CA LEU A 64 -20.92 -5.43 -9.01
C LEU A 64 -21.20 -6.44 -10.11
N HIS A 65 -21.52 -7.66 -9.73
CA HIS A 65 -21.74 -8.76 -10.66
C HIS A 65 -23.16 -9.29 -10.59
N SER A 66 -23.74 -9.54 -11.75
CA SER A 66 -25.06 -10.19 -11.89
C SER A 66 -26.17 -9.53 -11.06
N ILE A 67 -26.19 -8.20 -10.98
CA ILE A 67 -27.22 -7.50 -10.19
C ILE A 67 -28.59 -7.52 -10.91
N PRO A 68 -29.71 -7.69 -10.19
CA PRO A 68 -31.04 -7.59 -10.77
C PRO A 68 -31.32 -6.17 -11.25
N PRO A 69 -32.18 -5.99 -12.29
CA PRO A 69 -32.63 -4.67 -12.69
C PRO A 69 -33.41 -3.99 -11.55
N PRO A 70 -33.31 -2.66 -11.41
CA PRO A 70 -34.12 -1.92 -10.45
C PRO A 70 -35.63 -2.15 -10.67
N PRO A 71 -36.47 -2.12 -9.61
CA PRO A 71 -37.92 -2.13 -9.76
C PRO A 71 -38.42 -0.98 -10.64
N ALA A 72 -39.58 -1.15 -11.27
CA ALA A 72 -40.16 -0.13 -12.12
C ALA A 72 -40.33 1.21 -11.38
N GLY A 73 -39.82 2.29 -11.97
CA GLY A 73 -39.85 3.63 -11.38
C GLY A 73 -38.73 3.92 -10.37
N LEU A 74 -37.83 2.96 -10.12
CA LEU A 74 -36.67 3.12 -9.24
C LEU A 74 -35.35 3.02 -10.02
N CYS A 75 -34.28 3.54 -9.42
CA CYS A 75 -32.88 3.27 -9.75
C CYS A 75 -32.15 2.81 -8.49
N ASN A 76 -31.00 2.17 -8.65
CA ASN A 76 -30.15 1.81 -7.52
C ASN A 76 -29.07 2.90 -7.36
N ASP A 77 -29.27 3.80 -6.40
CA ASP A 77 -28.34 4.88 -6.10
C ASP A 77 -27.17 4.36 -5.25
N VAL A 78 -25.96 4.74 -5.63
CA VAL A 78 -24.72 4.32 -4.99
C VAL A 78 -24.22 5.46 -4.11
N TRP A 79 -24.30 5.26 -2.79
CA TRP A 79 -23.90 6.24 -1.79
C TRP A 79 -22.59 5.83 -1.14
N LEU A 80 -21.60 6.70 -1.18
CA LEU A 80 -20.42 6.64 -0.34
C LEU A 80 -20.79 7.19 1.05
N LEU A 81 -20.46 6.44 2.09
CA LEU A 81 -20.90 6.70 3.46
C LEU A 81 -19.73 7.10 4.37
N PRO A 82 -19.94 8.09 5.25
CA PRO A 82 -18.94 8.49 6.24
C PRO A 82 -18.75 7.39 7.28
N ASP A 83 -17.84 7.63 8.22
CA ASP A 83 -17.68 6.74 9.37
C ASP A 83 -18.97 6.60 10.17
N ALA A 84 -19.20 5.40 10.70
CA ALA A 84 -20.34 5.16 11.56
C ALA A 84 -20.31 6.12 12.77
N GLY A 85 -21.33 6.96 12.89
CA GLY A 85 -21.47 7.96 13.95
C GLY A 85 -20.84 9.33 13.65
N ASP A 86 -20.27 9.54 12.45
CA ASP A 86 -19.85 10.87 12.01
C ASP A 86 -21.00 11.57 11.27
N ASP A 87 -21.70 12.45 11.99
CA ASP A 87 -22.79 13.27 11.45
C ASP A 87 -22.31 14.59 10.82
N THR A 88 -21.00 14.84 10.80
CA THR A 88 -20.42 16.10 10.26
C THR A 88 -20.10 16.01 8.76
N ILE A 89 -19.93 14.79 8.25
CA ILE A 89 -19.65 14.52 6.84
C ILE A 89 -20.95 13.99 6.20
N PRO A 90 -21.51 14.70 5.19
CA PRO A 90 -22.69 14.20 4.51
C PRO A 90 -22.34 12.96 3.65
N PRO A 91 -23.27 11.99 3.52
CA PRO A 91 -23.17 10.96 2.49
C PRO A 91 -23.03 11.56 1.09
N LEU A 92 -22.30 10.88 0.21
CA LEU A 92 -22.02 11.33 -1.13
C LEU A 92 -22.62 10.38 -2.17
N LEU A 93 -23.54 10.87 -2.99
CA LEU A 93 -24.07 10.13 -4.13
C LEU A 93 -23.02 10.10 -5.24
N ILE A 94 -22.55 8.90 -5.60
CA ILE A 94 -21.48 8.74 -6.60
C ILE A 94 -21.98 8.19 -7.94
N ASP A 95 -23.14 7.52 -7.99
CA ASP A 95 -23.77 7.04 -9.22
C ASP A 95 -25.25 6.64 -9.01
N SER A 96 -26.00 6.50 -10.10
CA SER A 96 -27.38 6.01 -10.14
C SER A 96 -27.53 4.93 -11.22
N LEU A 97 -27.73 3.67 -10.80
CA LEU A 97 -27.77 2.53 -11.70
C LEU A 97 -29.20 2.25 -12.18
N HIS A 98 -29.42 2.35 -13.50
CA HIS A 98 -30.74 2.19 -14.13
C HIS A 98 -30.99 0.79 -14.71
N THR A 99 -29.95 -0.04 -14.80
CA THR A 99 -30.01 -1.37 -15.40
C THR A 99 -29.42 -2.43 -14.47
N GLY A 100 -29.81 -3.69 -14.69
CA GLY A 100 -29.15 -4.84 -14.06
C GLY A 100 -27.92 -5.30 -14.85
N GLY A 101 -27.32 -6.41 -14.43
CA GLY A 101 -26.17 -7.03 -15.07
C GLY A 101 -24.87 -6.83 -14.30
N ASP A 102 -23.74 -6.82 -15.02
CA ASP A 102 -22.45 -6.44 -14.44
C ASP A 102 -22.28 -4.93 -14.55
N VAL A 103 -21.87 -4.30 -13.46
CA VAL A 103 -21.75 -2.84 -13.36
C VAL A 103 -20.38 -2.47 -12.85
N HIS A 104 -19.79 -1.44 -13.46
CA HIS A 104 -18.57 -0.79 -13.00
C HIS A 104 -18.86 0.69 -12.76
N VAL A 105 -18.64 1.14 -11.53
CA VAL A 105 -18.74 2.55 -11.13
C VAL A 105 -17.33 3.07 -10.93
N MET A 106 -17.06 4.22 -11.54
CA MET A 106 -15.83 4.98 -11.30
C MET A 106 -16.21 6.42 -10.98
N TYR A 107 -15.84 6.87 -9.79
CA TYR A 107 -16.05 8.24 -9.34
C TYR A 107 -14.70 8.86 -8.99
N THR A 108 -14.45 10.07 -9.50
CA THR A 108 -13.30 10.87 -9.12
C THR A 108 -13.80 12.13 -8.43
N SER A 109 -13.30 12.42 -7.23
CA SER A 109 -13.62 13.67 -6.53
C SER A 109 -13.28 14.86 -7.42
N PRO A 110 -14.24 15.77 -7.72
CA PRO A 110 -13.97 16.94 -8.56
C PRO A 110 -12.82 17.83 -8.05
N ASP A 111 -12.72 18.00 -6.74
CA ASP A 111 -11.65 18.77 -6.09
C ASP A 111 -10.43 17.92 -5.69
N HIS A 112 -10.38 16.66 -6.15
CA HIS A 112 -9.33 15.68 -5.82
C HIS A 112 -9.13 15.49 -4.30
N THR A 113 -10.23 15.56 -3.54
CA THR A 113 -10.24 15.37 -2.09
C THR A 113 -9.99 13.91 -1.74
N ASN A 114 -9.22 13.67 -0.68
CA ASN A 114 -8.96 12.33 -0.18
C ASN A 114 -10.23 11.73 0.44
N LEU A 115 -10.88 10.82 -0.30
CA LEU A 115 -12.13 10.19 0.10
C LEU A 115 -11.91 9.18 1.22
N LEU A 116 -10.80 8.43 1.23
CA LEU A 116 -10.49 7.48 2.30
C LEU A 116 -10.33 8.16 3.66
N ALA A 117 -9.94 9.43 3.70
CA ALA A 117 -9.84 10.20 4.93
C ALA A 117 -11.21 10.48 5.60
N SER A 118 -12.31 10.45 4.85
CA SER A 118 -13.64 10.89 5.32
C SER A 118 -14.73 9.82 5.19
N TYR A 119 -14.54 8.86 4.29
CA TYR A 119 -15.51 7.81 4.00
C TYR A 119 -14.92 6.43 4.30
N SER A 120 -15.77 5.48 4.67
CA SER A 120 -15.35 4.12 5.04
C SER A 120 -16.20 3.02 4.43
N GLY A 121 -17.27 3.34 3.69
CA GLY A 121 -18.06 2.33 3.03
C GLY A 121 -18.99 2.86 1.96
N VAL A 122 -19.71 1.93 1.37
CA VAL A 122 -20.70 2.16 0.30
C VAL A 122 -22.01 1.48 0.66
N ARG A 123 -23.12 2.08 0.27
CA ARG A 123 -24.44 1.46 0.27
C ARG A 123 -25.17 1.75 -1.02
N VAL A 124 -25.77 0.71 -1.58
CA VAL A 124 -26.63 0.79 -2.75
C VAL A 124 -28.09 0.73 -2.31
N ILE A 125 -28.89 1.71 -2.73
CA ILE A 125 -30.26 1.91 -2.25
C ILE A 125 -31.18 2.07 -3.46
N ALA A 126 -32.30 1.35 -3.47
CA ALA A 126 -33.32 1.56 -4.49
C ALA A 126 -34.14 2.83 -4.17
N GLN A 127 -34.07 3.85 -5.03
CA GLN A 127 -34.76 5.13 -4.84
C GLN A 127 -35.43 5.58 -6.14
N SER A 128 -36.24 6.64 -6.08
CA SER A 128 -37.00 7.14 -7.23
C SER A 128 -36.08 7.51 -8.39
N SER A 129 -36.35 6.99 -9.59
CA SER A 129 -35.57 7.34 -10.79
C SER A 129 -35.86 8.72 -11.36
N THR A 130 -36.85 9.43 -10.81
CA THR A 130 -37.29 10.75 -11.29
C THR A 130 -36.81 11.91 -10.41
N ILE A 131 -36.34 11.63 -9.20
CA ILE A 131 -35.90 12.62 -8.22
C ILE A 131 -34.54 12.17 -7.72
N THR A 132 -33.50 12.95 -7.99
CA THR A 132 -32.18 12.72 -7.39
C THR A 132 -32.27 13.02 -5.89
N PRO A 133 -32.03 12.05 -5.01
CA PRO A 133 -32.13 12.25 -3.58
C PRO A 133 -30.92 13.04 -3.07
N ASP A 134 -31.16 13.96 -2.13
CA ASP A 134 -30.09 14.67 -1.42
C ASP A 134 -29.49 13.84 -0.27
N THR A 135 -30.20 12.79 0.16
CA THR A 135 -29.78 11.88 1.25
C THR A 135 -30.19 10.43 0.98
N PRO A 136 -29.41 9.44 1.45
CA PRO A 136 -29.75 8.03 1.33
C PRO A 136 -31.01 7.68 2.14
N SER A 137 -31.87 6.81 1.58
CA SER A 137 -33.03 6.27 2.31
C SER A 137 -32.58 5.55 3.58
N GLN A 138 -33.26 5.84 4.70
CA GLN A 138 -33.03 5.19 5.98
C GLN A 138 -33.89 3.93 6.18
N ASP A 139 -34.80 3.62 5.24
CA ASP A 139 -35.59 2.40 5.27
C ASP A 139 -34.75 1.20 4.82
N PRO A 140 -34.50 0.20 5.69
CA PRO A 140 -33.75 -0.99 5.31
C PRO A 140 -34.38 -1.79 4.16
N ALA A 141 -35.67 -1.64 3.88
CA ALA A 141 -36.34 -2.28 2.75
C ALA A 141 -35.81 -1.78 1.38
N ASP A 142 -35.26 -0.57 1.35
CA ASP A 142 -34.67 0.04 0.16
C ASP A 142 -33.22 -0.38 -0.06
N TRP A 143 -32.55 -0.90 0.98
CA TRP A 143 -31.15 -1.27 0.91
C TRP A 143 -30.96 -2.53 0.07
N ARG A 144 -30.01 -2.48 -0.86
CA ARG A 144 -29.72 -3.57 -1.79
C ARG A 144 -28.42 -4.26 -1.47
N TRP A 145 -27.35 -3.48 -1.34
CA TRP A 145 -26.01 -3.99 -1.08
C TRP A 145 -25.20 -2.98 -0.28
N GLN A 146 -24.19 -3.45 0.43
CA GLN A 146 -23.27 -2.59 1.16
C GLN A 146 -21.89 -3.21 1.31
N GLY A 147 -20.90 -2.38 1.58
CA GLY A 147 -19.55 -2.80 1.95
C GLY A 147 -18.92 -1.73 2.82
N PHE A 148 -18.28 -2.13 3.91
CA PHE A 148 -17.63 -1.20 4.83
C PHE A 148 -16.24 -1.72 5.20
N ILE A 149 -15.30 -0.80 5.37
CA ILE A 149 -14.02 -1.06 6.03
C ILE A 149 -14.31 -1.25 7.53
N PRO A 150 -13.98 -2.40 8.14
CA PRO A 150 -14.15 -2.63 9.56
C PRO A 150 -13.51 -1.53 10.42
N ASN A 151 -14.31 -0.94 11.30
CA ASN A 151 -13.86 0.04 12.29
C ASN A 151 -13.87 -0.51 13.73
N THR A 152 -13.90 -1.83 13.88
CA THR A 152 -13.83 -2.48 15.20
C THR A 152 -12.40 -2.38 15.74
N PRO A 153 -12.17 -1.77 16.92
CA PRO A 153 -10.85 -1.70 17.52
C PRO A 153 -10.24 -3.08 17.77
N THR A 154 -8.94 -3.21 17.57
CA THR A 154 -8.20 -4.43 17.87
C THR A 154 -8.18 -4.69 19.39
N PRO A 155 -8.64 -5.86 19.88
CA PRO A 155 -8.65 -6.16 21.30
C PRO A 155 -7.24 -6.10 21.91
N GLY A 156 -7.09 -5.36 23.01
CA GLY A 156 -5.81 -5.22 23.72
C GLY A 156 -4.86 -4.15 23.18
N ASP A 157 -5.19 -3.51 22.05
CA ASP A 157 -4.44 -2.33 21.59
C ASP A 157 -4.81 -1.11 22.45
N GLY A 158 -3.80 -0.55 23.14
CA GLY A 158 -3.95 0.65 23.96
C GLY A 158 -4.23 1.94 23.16
N LYS A 159 -4.05 1.93 21.84
CA LYS A 159 -4.43 3.01 20.93
C LYS A 159 -5.80 2.80 20.28
N HIS A 160 -6.41 1.63 20.48
CA HIS A 160 -7.72 1.27 19.93
C HIS A 160 -7.80 1.40 18.40
N TYR A 161 -6.69 1.14 17.70
CA TYR A 161 -6.68 1.15 16.24
C TYR A 161 -7.51 0.00 15.68
N SER A 162 -8.28 0.31 14.64
CA SER A 162 -9.06 -0.65 13.84
C SER A 162 -8.39 -0.88 12.50
N LEU A 163 -8.93 -1.81 11.69
CA LEU A 163 -8.51 -1.98 10.30
C LEU A 163 -8.58 -0.66 9.52
N LEU A 164 -9.65 0.12 9.71
CA LEU A 164 -9.81 1.45 9.14
C LEU A 164 -8.72 2.42 9.60
N SER A 165 -8.35 2.41 10.89
CA SER A 165 -7.25 3.23 11.40
C SER A 165 -5.94 2.91 10.69
N HIS A 166 -5.54 1.63 10.63
CA HIS A 166 -4.31 1.21 9.97
C HIS A 166 -4.28 1.58 8.48
N LEU A 167 -5.38 1.35 7.75
CA LEU A 167 -5.50 1.75 6.35
C LEU A 167 -5.34 3.26 6.15
N ARG A 168 -5.96 4.07 7.01
CA ARG A 168 -5.83 5.53 6.94
C ARG A 168 -4.42 5.98 7.26
N HIS A 169 -3.76 5.40 8.26
CA HIS A 169 -2.38 5.79 8.59
C HIS A 169 -1.42 5.46 7.43
N LEU A 170 -1.62 4.31 6.77
CA LEU A 170 -0.85 3.94 5.60
C LEU A 170 -1.08 4.87 4.41
N LEU A 171 -2.33 5.28 4.13
CA LEU A 171 -2.70 5.85 2.83
C LEU A 171 -3.23 7.28 2.86
N ALA A 172 -3.82 7.74 3.96
CA ALA A 172 -4.64 8.95 3.96
C ALA A 172 -4.24 9.99 5.02
N LYS A 173 -4.08 9.57 6.27
CA LYS A 173 -3.84 10.44 7.42
C LYS A 173 -3.26 9.62 8.57
N ASP A 174 -1.99 9.85 8.88
CA ASP A 174 -1.31 9.26 10.03
C ASP A 174 -1.13 10.28 11.17
N PRO A 175 -1.51 9.95 12.42
CA PRO A 175 -1.38 10.84 13.56
C PRO A 175 0.07 11.32 13.81
N THR A 176 1.06 10.44 13.71
CA THR A 176 2.47 10.80 13.93
C THR A 176 2.95 11.77 12.86
N LEU A 177 2.56 11.55 11.60
CA LEU A 177 2.86 12.46 10.50
C LEU A 177 2.20 13.83 10.72
N GLN A 178 0.95 13.87 11.17
CA GLN A 178 0.26 15.13 11.47
C GLN A 178 0.92 15.93 12.59
N GLU A 179 1.30 15.27 13.69
CA GLU A 179 2.07 15.88 14.77
C GLU A 179 3.40 16.45 14.26
N ASN A 180 3.94 15.84 13.21
CA ASN A 180 5.16 16.28 12.54
C ASN A 180 4.92 17.24 11.36
N GLN A 181 3.69 17.70 11.12
CA GLN A 181 3.30 18.61 10.02
C GLN A 181 3.53 18.02 8.62
N LEU A 182 3.46 16.69 8.52
CA LEU A 182 3.52 15.94 7.28
C LEU A 182 2.09 15.52 6.89
N PRO A 183 1.48 16.13 5.86
CA PRO A 183 0.15 15.73 5.40
C PRO A 183 0.16 14.31 4.77
N GLY A 184 -0.97 13.62 4.83
CA GLY A 184 -1.16 12.35 4.14
C GLY A 184 -0.87 11.11 4.97
N GLY A 185 -0.76 9.98 4.27
CA GLY A 185 -0.35 8.70 4.84
C GLY A 185 1.12 8.37 4.59
N LEU A 186 1.58 7.31 5.24
CA LEU A 186 2.98 6.86 5.19
C LEU A 186 3.46 6.47 3.80
N ALA A 187 2.60 5.88 2.96
CA ALA A 187 2.96 5.43 1.62
C ALA A 187 3.50 6.57 0.74
N THR A 188 2.90 7.76 0.85
CA THR A 188 3.30 8.97 0.12
C THR A 188 4.73 9.37 0.43
N TRP A 189 5.04 9.51 1.71
CA TRP A 189 6.35 9.96 2.16
C TRP A 189 7.43 8.90 1.96
N LEU A 190 7.10 7.63 2.20
CA LEU A 190 8.01 6.52 1.90
C LEU A 190 8.42 6.53 0.42
N THR A 191 7.44 6.63 -0.49
CA THR A 191 7.67 6.64 -1.95
C THR A 191 8.52 7.84 -2.37
N ARG A 192 8.14 9.04 -1.93
CA ARG A 192 8.86 10.28 -2.24
C ARG A 192 10.30 10.24 -1.76
N ASN A 193 10.52 9.83 -0.52
CA ASN A 193 11.84 9.86 0.11
C ASN A 193 12.77 8.80 -0.48
N VAL A 194 12.25 7.62 -0.83
CA VAL A 194 13.02 6.60 -1.58
C VAL A 194 13.41 7.12 -2.96
N ALA A 195 12.47 7.72 -3.70
CA ALA A 195 12.76 8.28 -5.02
C ALA A 195 13.84 9.36 -4.97
N LYS A 196 13.88 10.14 -3.89
CA LYS A 196 14.89 11.14 -3.63
C LYS A 196 16.27 10.54 -3.33
N VAL A 197 16.35 9.50 -2.51
CA VAL A 197 17.62 8.78 -2.27
C VAL A 197 18.17 8.18 -3.57
N GLU A 198 17.33 7.56 -4.39
CA GLU A 198 17.73 7.04 -5.70
C GLU A 198 18.21 8.14 -6.65
N GLU A 199 17.50 9.27 -6.74
CA GLU A 199 17.90 10.42 -7.57
C GLU A 199 19.34 10.88 -7.27
N TRP A 200 19.71 11.01 -5.99
CA TRP A 200 21.06 11.45 -5.62
C TRP A 200 22.11 10.35 -5.71
N ALA A 201 21.76 9.08 -5.53
CA ALA A 201 22.68 7.97 -5.74
C ALA A 201 23.05 7.87 -7.23
N SER A 202 22.06 7.91 -8.12
CA SER A 202 22.23 7.93 -9.58
C SER A 202 22.99 9.18 -10.04
N ALA A 203 22.70 10.36 -9.48
CA ALA A 203 23.45 11.58 -9.78
C ALA A 203 24.93 11.49 -9.35
N ALA A 204 25.20 10.95 -8.15
CA ALA A 204 26.56 10.79 -7.66
C ALA A 204 27.39 9.83 -8.51
N GLN A 205 26.78 8.74 -8.98
CA GLN A 205 27.38 7.84 -9.97
C GLN A 205 27.72 8.59 -11.27
N GLY A 206 26.79 9.39 -11.78
CA GLY A 206 26.99 10.19 -12.99
C GLY A 206 28.07 11.28 -12.86
N ASP A 207 28.28 11.83 -11.67
CA ASP A 207 29.27 12.86 -11.38
C ASP A 207 30.71 12.31 -11.23
N TRP A 208 30.90 10.98 -11.21
CA TRP A 208 32.22 10.37 -11.10
C TRP A 208 32.92 10.27 -12.47
N HIS A 209 34.12 10.87 -12.56
CA HIS A 209 34.92 10.98 -13.79
C HIS A 209 36.42 10.67 -13.52
N GLY A 210 36.70 9.71 -12.64
CA GLY A 210 38.07 9.34 -12.27
C GLY A 210 38.87 10.52 -11.70
N LEU A 211 40.04 10.80 -12.26
CA LEU A 211 40.90 11.91 -11.81
C LEU A 211 40.29 13.30 -12.05
N GLN A 212 39.22 13.41 -12.85
CA GLN A 212 38.53 14.67 -13.13
C GLN A 212 37.32 14.90 -12.22
N THR A 213 37.02 13.98 -11.31
CA THR A 213 35.90 14.09 -10.38
C THR A 213 36.01 15.33 -9.49
N ASP A 214 34.94 16.13 -9.45
CA ASP A 214 34.72 17.16 -8.43
C ASP A 214 34.07 16.51 -7.19
N GLY A 215 34.89 16.25 -6.18
CA GLY A 215 34.45 15.62 -4.94
C GLY A 215 33.35 16.41 -4.19
N THR A 216 33.19 17.70 -4.46
CA THR A 216 32.18 18.55 -3.81
C THR A 216 30.77 18.07 -4.11
N GLN A 217 30.51 17.70 -5.37
CA GLN A 217 29.18 17.28 -5.80
C GLN A 217 28.82 15.91 -5.22
N ILE A 218 29.75 14.96 -5.28
CA ILE A 218 29.59 13.64 -4.65
C ILE A 218 29.32 13.81 -3.15
N HIS A 219 30.11 14.63 -2.46
CA HIS A 219 29.92 14.88 -1.03
C HIS A 219 28.51 15.44 -0.73
N ASN A 220 28.06 16.43 -1.49
CA ASN A 220 26.72 16.99 -1.34
C ASN A 220 25.62 15.94 -1.55
N HIS A 221 25.76 15.05 -2.52
CA HIS A 221 24.80 13.94 -2.70
C HIS A 221 24.80 12.98 -1.52
N MET A 222 25.97 12.63 -0.96
CA MET A 222 26.05 11.75 0.22
C MET A 222 25.35 12.37 1.44
N LEU A 223 25.54 13.67 1.67
CA LEU A 223 24.85 14.38 2.75
C LEU A 223 23.32 14.37 2.55
N ARG A 224 22.82 14.54 1.32
CA ARG A 224 21.38 14.47 1.02
C ARG A 224 20.83 13.05 1.26
N ILE A 225 21.54 12.03 0.80
CA ILE A 225 21.17 10.63 1.02
C ILE A 225 21.07 10.34 2.52
N LEU A 226 22.10 10.69 3.30
CA LEU A 226 22.11 10.49 4.75
C LEU A 226 20.99 11.26 5.46
N ALA A 227 20.69 12.49 5.03
CA ALA A 227 19.60 13.28 5.60
C ALA A 227 18.23 12.62 5.45
N TYR A 228 17.93 11.99 4.30
CA TYR A 228 16.67 11.26 4.08
C TYR A 228 16.67 9.85 4.69
N LEU A 229 17.82 9.19 4.79
CA LEU A 229 17.91 7.88 5.43
C LEU A 229 17.77 7.97 6.94
N ASP A 230 18.37 8.97 7.57
CA ASP A 230 18.50 9.06 9.03
C ASP A 230 17.46 9.98 9.66
N GLY A 231 17.02 10.99 8.90
CA GLY A 231 16.19 12.07 9.39
C GLY A 231 16.97 13.09 10.23
N TRP A 232 16.30 14.22 10.48
CA TRP A 232 16.89 15.39 11.14
C TRP A 232 17.61 15.07 12.45
N SER A 233 17.00 14.27 13.32
CA SER A 233 17.51 14.01 14.68
C SER A 233 18.78 13.14 14.72
N TYR A 234 19.08 12.41 13.64
CA TYR A 234 20.17 11.43 13.62
C TYR A 234 21.22 11.66 12.54
N TYR A 235 20.94 12.54 11.57
CA TYR A 235 21.83 12.88 10.45
C TYR A 235 23.26 13.26 10.88
N LEU A 236 23.41 14.06 11.95
CA LEU A 236 24.73 14.58 12.37
C LEU A 236 25.66 13.53 13.01
N GLN A 237 25.22 12.29 13.21
CA GLN A 237 26.00 11.28 13.92
C GLN A 237 27.22 10.79 13.12
N ASP A 238 27.07 10.63 11.80
CA ASP A 238 28.07 9.94 10.96
C ASP A 238 28.60 10.82 9.80
N VAL A 239 28.28 12.12 9.79
CA VAL A 239 28.80 13.11 8.83
C VAL A 239 29.89 13.97 9.47
N PRO A 240 30.77 14.60 8.66
CA PRO A 240 31.73 15.57 9.18
C PRO A 240 31.07 16.66 10.05
N ALA A 241 31.81 17.14 11.05
CA ALA A 241 31.32 18.22 11.90
C ALA A 241 31.01 19.47 11.06
N ALA A 242 29.91 20.15 11.39
CA ALA A 242 29.38 21.31 10.65
C ALA A 242 28.90 21.04 9.21
N SER A 243 28.67 19.77 8.83
CA SER A 243 27.99 19.45 7.57
C SER A 243 26.62 20.16 7.48
N PRO A 244 26.31 20.82 6.36
CA PRO A 244 25.07 21.58 6.21
C PRO A 244 23.87 20.64 6.03
N TRP A 245 22.69 21.13 6.39
CA TRP A 245 21.42 20.51 6.00
C TRP A 245 20.97 21.04 4.65
N ILE A 246 21.04 20.21 3.61
CA ILE A 246 20.84 20.63 2.20
C ILE A 246 19.68 19.89 1.52
N VAL A 247 18.67 19.54 2.31
CA VAL A 247 17.41 18.93 1.86
C VAL A 247 16.21 19.71 2.37
N ASP A 248 15.03 19.42 1.82
CA ASP A 248 13.76 19.95 2.31
C ASP A 248 13.59 19.61 3.81
N PRO A 249 13.41 20.61 4.70
CA PRO A 249 13.37 20.41 6.14
C PRO A 249 12.10 19.68 6.62
N GLN A 250 11.02 19.68 5.85
CA GLN A 250 9.84 18.89 6.14
C GLN A 250 10.06 17.44 5.66
N ALA A 251 10.45 17.26 4.39
CA ALA A 251 10.56 15.92 3.82
C ALA A 251 11.67 15.05 4.46
N GLY A 252 12.77 15.68 4.90
CA GLY A 252 13.86 14.98 5.61
C GLY A 252 13.66 14.92 7.14
N LYS A 253 12.51 15.33 7.68
CA LYS A 253 12.30 15.38 9.13
C LYS A 253 12.36 14.00 9.79
N ILE A 254 11.72 13.02 9.17
CA ILE A 254 11.71 11.62 9.60
C ILE A 254 12.53 10.81 8.58
N GLY A 255 13.45 9.98 9.07
CA GLY A 255 14.28 9.13 8.22
C GLY A 255 13.52 7.95 7.63
N LEU A 256 14.03 7.40 6.53
CA LEU A 256 13.57 6.10 6.01
C LEU A 256 13.90 4.96 6.97
N LEU A 257 15.03 5.07 7.69
CA LEU A 257 15.57 4.05 8.58
C LEU A 257 15.46 4.47 10.05
N ASN A 258 15.31 3.47 10.92
CA ASN A 258 15.60 3.65 12.34
C ASN A 258 17.12 3.66 12.56
N ARG A 259 17.57 4.58 13.43
CA ARG A 259 18.97 4.72 13.84
C ARG A 259 19.23 4.18 15.23
N VAL A 260 18.19 4.09 16.05
CA VAL A 260 18.25 3.49 17.38
C VAL A 260 17.07 2.53 17.59
N PRO A 261 17.21 1.51 18.45
CA PRO A 261 16.06 0.70 18.87
C PRO A 261 14.98 1.58 19.49
N ASN A 262 13.71 1.28 19.19
CA ASN A 262 12.54 2.02 19.71
C ASN A 262 12.58 3.53 19.41
N GLN A 263 13.16 3.93 18.28
CA GLN A 263 13.17 5.31 17.81
C GLN A 263 11.75 5.89 17.73
N ASN A 264 11.57 7.13 18.18
CA ASN A 264 10.31 7.85 18.14
C ASN A 264 10.50 9.28 17.59
N PRO A 265 9.85 9.66 16.47
CA PRO A 265 8.98 8.82 15.63
C PRO A 265 9.77 7.72 14.91
N PRO A 266 9.17 6.54 14.67
CA PRO A 266 9.81 5.50 13.86
C PRO A 266 10.09 6.00 12.46
N GLY A 267 11.20 5.56 11.87
CA GLY A 267 11.50 5.74 10.47
C GLY A 267 10.45 5.06 9.58
N PHE A 268 10.29 5.55 8.36
CA PHE A 268 9.15 5.18 7.51
C PHE A 268 9.02 3.67 7.27
N LEU A 269 10.12 2.93 7.06
CA LEU A 269 10.06 1.48 6.84
C LEU A 269 9.49 0.74 8.05
N GLU A 270 9.95 1.07 9.26
CA GLU A 270 9.42 0.47 10.48
C GLU A 270 7.98 0.87 10.70
N HIS A 271 7.65 2.14 10.47
CA HIS A 271 6.31 2.65 10.74
C HIS A 271 5.25 2.00 9.84
N VAL A 272 5.57 1.82 8.55
CA VAL A 272 4.70 1.07 7.62
C VAL A 272 4.56 -0.38 8.08
N ALA A 273 5.66 -1.05 8.44
CA ALA A 273 5.63 -2.43 8.94
C ALA A 273 4.72 -2.58 10.16
N MET A 274 4.81 -1.67 11.15
CA MET A 274 3.93 -1.65 12.32
C MET A 274 2.44 -1.62 11.95
N HIS A 275 2.05 -0.78 10.98
CA HIS A 275 0.66 -0.73 10.55
C HIS A 275 0.23 -1.94 9.73
N LEU A 276 1.12 -2.57 8.98
CA LEU A 276 0.82 -3.82 8.26
C LEU A 276 0.59 -4.99 9.21
N THR A 277 1.41 -5.10 10.27
CA THR A 277 1.18 -6.08 11.34
C THR A 277 -0.16 -5.84 12.02
N GLY A 278 -0.43 -4.60 12.45
CA GLY A 278 -1.70 -4.27 13.09
C GLY A 278 -2.92 -4.49 12.19
N LEU A 279 -2.81 -4.19 10.89
CA LEU A 279 -3.86 -4.48 9.91
C LEU A 279 -4.10 -5.99 9.76
N ALA A 280 -3.03 -6.79 9.74
CA ALA A 280 -3.11 -8.25 9.66
C ALA A 280 -3.68 -8.92 10.94
N GLU A 281 -3.73 -8.19 12.06
CA GLU A 281 -4.29 -8.65 13.34
C GLU A 281 -5.67 -8.03 13.64
N ALA A 282 -6.06 -6.98 12.91
CA ALA A 282 -7.29 -6.26 13.14
C ALA A 282 -8.54 -7.10 12.79
N PRO A 283 -9.63 -6.98 13.56
CA PRO A 283 -10.88 -7.65 13.25
C PRO A 283 -11.44 -7.28 11.89
N GLY A 284 -11.88 -8.28 11.13
CA GLY A 284 -12.60 -8.08 9.86
C GLY A 284 -11.73 -7.93 8.61
N HIS A 285 -10.40 -8.08 8.71
CA HIS A 285 -9.53 -8.15 7.53
C HIS A 285 -9.98 -9.29 6.56
N THR A 286 -9.72 -9.13 5.27
CA THR A 286 -9.87 -10.20 4.28
C THR A 286 -8.60 -11.05 4.20
N ALA A 287 -8.73 -12.27 3.65
CA ALA A 287 -7.56 -13.12 3.37
C ALA A 287 -6.55 -12.42 2.43
N GLN A 288 -7.04 -11.66 1.45
CA GLN A 288 -6.21 -10.88 0.53
C GLN A 288 -5.45 -9.76 1.26
N GLN A 289 -6.14 -9.00 2.13
CA GLN A 289 -5.49 -7.94 2.93
C GLN A 289 -4.38 -8.50 3.82
N ARG A 290 -4.62 -9.65 4.46
CA ARG A 290 -3.59 -10.34 5.26
C ARG A 290 -2.42 -10.80 4.41
N GLN A 291 -2.69 -11.42 3.26
CA GLN A 291 -1.64 -11.90 2.36
C GLN A 291 -0.78 -10.74 1.83
N LEU A 292 -1.41 -9.65 1.39
CA LEU A 292 -0.71 -8.44 0.94
C LEU A 292 0.13 -7.84 2.07
N SER A 293 -0.37 -7.81 3.29
CA SER A 293 0.38 -7.29 4.44
C SER A 293 1.68 -8.07 4.69
N ILE A 294 1.62 -9.40 4.62
CA ILE A 294 2.81 -10.27 4.78
C ILE A 294 3.80 -10.08 3.63
N LEU A 295 3.30 -9.99 2.39
CA LEU A 295 4.15 -9.78 1.21
C LEU A 295 4.87 -8.43 1.26
N VAL A 296 4.15 -7.36 1.63
CA VAL A 296 4.74 -6.02 1.77
C VAL A 296 5.75 -5.96 2.91
N ASP A 297 5.45 -6.58 4.06
CA ASP A 297 6.39 -6.63 5.19
C ASP A 297 7.72 -7.32 4.81
N THR A 298 7.65 -8.41 4.04
CA THR A 298 8.83 -9.10 3.50
C THR A 298 9.65 -8.18 2.58
N ALA A 299 9.00 -7.43 1.70
CA ALA A 299 9.66 -6.47 0.82
C ALA A 299 10.32 -5.33 1.62
N ILE A 300 9.68 -4.84 2.69
CA ILE A 300 10.23 -3.82 3.59
C ILE A 300 11.51 -4.30 4.27
N LEU A 301 11.56 -5.57 4.72
CA LEU A 301 12.77 -6.13 5.31
C LEU A 301 13.95 -6.13 4.33
N ARG A 302 13.69 -6.43 3.05
CA ARG A 302 14.72 -6.35 2.02
C ARG A 302 15.13 -4.90 1.74
N MET A 303 14.17 -3.98 1.58
CA MET A 303 14.46 -2.54 1.41
C MET A 303 15.31 -2.02 2.56
N ARG A 304 15.02 -2.43 3.80
CA ARG A 304 15.78 -2.02 4.98
C ARG A 304 17.24 -2.47 4.87
N THR A 305 17.47 -3.71 4.44
CA THR A 305 18.82 -4.25 4.25
C THR A 305 19.60 -3.44 3.22
N ASP A 306 19.00 -3.21 2.05
CA ASP A 306 19.66 -2.52 0.94
C ASP A 306 19.89 -1.04 1.28
N LEU A 307 18.94 -0.36 1.92
CA LEU A 307 19.10 1.03 2.36
C LEU A 307 20.11 1.18 3.51
N LEU A 308 20.28 0.18 4.38
CA LEU A 308 21.35 0.19 5.39
C LEU A 308 22.74 0.08 4.74
N GLN A 309 22.87 -0.70 3.67
CA GLN A 309 24.10 -0.77 2.89
C GLN A 309 24.38 0.59 2.21
N VAL A 310 23.40 1.13 1.48
CA VAL A 310 23.49 2.47 0.86
C VAL A 310 23.89 3.53 1.88
N ARG A 311 23.31 3.50 3.08
CA ARG A 311 23.68 4.41 4.17
C ARG A 311 25.13 4.25 4.59
N THR A 312 25.59 3.01 4.77
CA THR A 312 26.96 2.70 5.19
C THR A 312 27.96 3.24 4.18
N ASP A 313 27.67 3.05 2.90
CA ASP A 313 28.47 3.54 1.79
C ASP A 313 28.44 5.06 1.69
N ALA A 314 27.27 5.69 1.83
CA ALA A 314 27.13 7.13 1.84
C ALA A 314 27.95 7.78 2.98
N ALA A 315 27.89 7.22 4.18
CA ALA A 315 28.67 7.67 5.32
C ALA A 315 30.17 7.53 5.06
N LYS A 316 30.61 6.42 4.46
CA LYS A 316 32.01 6.20 4.08
C LYS A 316 32.48 7.24 3.08
N LEU A 317 31.72 7.49 2.02
CA LEU A 317 32.08 8.47 0.97
C LEU A 317 32.02 9.92 1.48
N ALA A 318 31.10 10.26 2.38
CA ALA A 318 31.03 11.58 3.00
C ALA A 318 32.28 11.92 3.86
N GLN A 319 33.02 10.92 4.32
CA GLN A 319 34.25 11.10 5.10
C GLN A 319 35.52 11.13 4.22
N MET A 320 35.41 10.84 2.92
CA MET A 320 36.55 10.85 2.00
C MET A 320 36.93 12.27 1.58
N ASN A 321 38.23 12.50 1.41
CA ASN A 321 38.74 13.70 0.76
C ASN A 321 38.68 13.58 -0.78
N GLY A 322 38.99 14.68 -1.49
CA GLY A 322 38.92 14.71 -2.95
C GLY A 322 39.79 13.66 -3.66
N GLU A 323 41.02 13.43 -3.18
CA GLU A 323 41.93 12.43 -3.77
C GLU A 323 41.40 11.00 -3.62
N GLN A 324 40.76 10.71 -2.48
CA GLN A 324 40.11 9.43 -2.22
C GLN A 324 38.87 9.23 -3.11
N LEU A 325 38.07 10.28 -3.31
CA LEU A 325 36.89 10.23 -4.18
C LEU A 325 37.26 10.01 -5.67
N GLN A 326 38.48 10.32 -6.08
CA GLN A 326 38.96 10.08 -7.44
C GLN A 326 39.42 8.62 -7.70
N GLN A 327 39.49 7.78 -6.66
CA GLN A 327 39.93 6.39 -6.79
C GLN A 327 38.86 5.48 -7.40
N GLN A 328 39.28 4.40 -8.05
CA GLN A 328 38.40 3.40 -8.68
C GLN A 328 37.47 2.70 -7.68
N ASP A 329 37.89 2.58 -6.43
CA ASP A 329 37.04 2.01 -5.37
C ASP A 329 35.78 2.88 -5.13
N THR A 330 35.88 4.20 -5.36
CA THR A 330 34.73 5.11 -5.25
C THR A 330 33.71 4.85 -6.35
N ASP A 331 34.14 4.63 -7.59
CA ASP A 331 33.26 4.23 -8.71
C ASP A 331 32.50 2.94 -8.37
N THR A 332 33.20 1.95 -7.81
CA THR A 332 32.57 0.68 -7.42
C THR A 332 31.46 0.88 -6.39
N ILE A 333 31.70 1.69 -5.36
CA ILE A 333 30.72 2.00 -4.32
C ILE A 333 29.53 2.78 -4.90
N LEU A 334 29.78 3.79 -5.74
CA LEU A 334 28.73 4.60 -6.36
C LEU A 334 27.84 3.77 -7.29
N ASN A 335 28.44 2.86 -8.07
CA ASN A 335 27.72 1.92 -8.92
C ASN A 335 26.81 0.99 -8.09
N GLU A 336 27.30 0.48 -6.96
CA GLU A 336 26.52 -0.36 -6.05
C GLU A 336 25.37 0.42 -5.39
N MET A 337 25.63 1.65 -4.91
CA MET A 337 24.60 2.51 -4.35
C MET A 337 23.49 2.83 -5.36
N ALA A 338 23.85 3.18 -6.60
CA ALA A 338 22.89 3.46 -7.67
C ALA A 338 22.06 2.22 -8.01
N MET A 339 22.68 1.05 -8.07
CA MET A 339 21.99 -0.23 -8.29
C MET A 339 21.01 -0.54 -7.16
N LEU A 340 21.47 -0.55 -5.90
CA LEU A 340 20.63 -0.86 -4.74
C LEU A 340 19.45 0.10 -4.61
N THR A 341 19.66 1.39 -4.82
CA THR A 341 18.57 2.39 -4.72
C THR A 341 17.60 2.30 -5.89
N THR A 342 18.07 1.92 -7.08
CA THR A 342 17.21 1.60 -8.24
C THR A 342 16.30 0.40 -7.94
N GLU A 343 16.85 -0.66 -7.34
CA GLU A 343 16.09 -1.85 -6.93
C GLU A 343 15.11 -1.52 -5.79
N VAL A 344 15.53 -0.76 -4.79
CA VAL A 344 14.64 -0.30 -3.69
C VAL A 344 13.48 0.56 -4.22
N LYS A 345 13.70 1.32 -5.30
CA LYS A 345 12.63 2.11 -5.94
C LYS A 345 11.73 1.25 -6.82
N SER A 346 12.31 0.46 -7.71
CA SER A 346 11.62 -0.15 -8.86
C SER A 346 11.38 -1.66 -8.74
N GLY A 347 11.92 -2.28 -7.69
CA GLY A 347 11.84 -3.71 -7.42
C GLY A 347 13.07 -4.49 -7.85
N TRP A 348 13.17 -5.72 -7.32
CA TRP A 348 14.21 -6.70 -7.65
C TRP A 348 13.69 -7.65 -8.71
N PHE A 349 14.56 -8.02 -9.65
CA PHE A 349 14.22 -9.00 -10.66
C PHE A 349 13.92 -10.36 -10.02
N ASP A 350 12.72 -10.90 -10.25
CA ASP A 350 12.37 -12.25 -9.86
C ASP A 350 12.44 -13.19 -11.09
N PRO A 351 13.41 -14.11 -11.16
CA PRO A 351 13.55 -15.04 -12.27
C PRO A 351 12.36 -15.99 -12.44
N SER A 352 11.54 -16.19 -11.41
CA SER A 352 10.41 -17.11 -11.46
C SER A 352 9.19 -16.53 -12.17
N THR A 353 8.97 -15.21 -12.03
CA THR A 353 7.89 -14.47 -12.69
C THR A 353 8.37 -13.74 -13.95
N GLY A 354 9.66 -13.46 -14.07
CA GLY A 354 10.23 -12.65 -15.15
C GLY A 354 9.95 -11.16 -15.01
N GLU A 355 9.44 -10.74 -13.85
CA GLU A 355 9.08 -9.36 -13.55
C GLU A 355 9.87 -8.85 -12.33
N ASN A 356 9.94 -7.53 -12.17
CA ASN A 356 10.46 -6.95 -10.93
C ASN A 356 9.39 -7.03 -9.84
N MET A 357 9.75 -7.58 -8.69
CA MET A 357 8.91 -7.65 -7.51
C MET A 357 9.48 -6.79 -6.39
N GLY A 358 8.61 -6.25 -5.54
CA GLY A 358 9.04 -5.40 -4.43
C GLY A 358 9.46 -4.01 -4.88
N GLY A 359 10.23 -3.33 -4.03
CA GLY A 359 10.53 -1.91 -4.18
C GLY A 359 9.32 -1.02 -3.87
N VAL A 360 9.57 0.28 -3.70
CA VAL A 360 8.59 1.20 -3.13
C VAL A 360 7.37 1.42 -4.02
N LEU A 361 7.52 1.38 -5.35
CA LEU A 361 6.42 1.56 -6.29
C LEU A 361 5.43 0.38 -6.26
N TRP A 362 5.97 -0.83 -6.18
CA TRP A 362 5.17 -2.04 -5.99
C TRP A 362 4.48 -2.02 -4.62
N ILE A 363 5.20 -1.64 -3.56
CA ILE A 363 4.62 -1.49 -2.22
C ILE A 363 3.45 -0.50 -2.25
N ALA A 364 3.62 0.68 -2.84
CA ALA A 364 2.54 1.68 -2.93
C ALA A 364 1.29 1.10 -3.63
N SER A 365 1.49 0.31 -4.69
CA SER A 365 0.41 -0.38 -5.41
C SER A 365 -0.27 -1.44 -4.54
N CYS A 366 0.50 -2.24 -3.79
CA CYS A 366 -0.05 -3.23 -2.85
C CYS A 366 -0.80 -2.57 -1.70
N LEU A 367 -0.27 -1.48 -1.14
CA LEU A 367 -0.94 -0.73 -0.08
C LEU A 367 -2.29 -0.17 -0.59
N GLN A 368 -2.36 0.35 -1.81
CA GLN A 368 -3.63 0.79 -2.40
C GLN A 368 -4.65 -0.36 -2.50
N GLN A 369 -4.21 -1.56 -2.88
CA GLN A 369 -5.07 -2.74 -2.96
C GLN A 369 -5.65 -3.17 -1.61
N LEU A 370 -5.00 -2.83 -0.48
CA LEU A 370 -5.54 -3.11 0.86
C LEU A 370 -6.87 -2.39 1.11
N THR A 371 -7.21 -1.35 0.34
CA THR A 371 -8.50 -0.65 0.44
C THR A 371 -9.67 -1.42 -0.17
N THR A 372 -9.41 -2.56 -0.82
CA THR A 372 -10.45 -3.39 -1.43
C THR A 372 -11.34 -4.01 -0.35
N ILE A 373 -12.65 -3.73 -0.42
CA ILE A 373 -13.66 -4.31 0.45
C ILE A 373 -14.70 -5.10 -0.35
N PRO A 374 -15.21 -6.22 0.19
CA PRO A 374 -16.32 -6.93 -0.43
C PRO A 374 -17.61 -6.12 -0.30
N VAL A 375 -18.43 -6.17 -1.34
CA VAL A 375 -19.80 -5.68 -1.32
C VAL A 375 -20.73 -6.88 -1.22
N THR A 376 -21.60 -6.89 -0.22
CA THR A 376 -22.50 -8.00 0.11
C THR A 376 -23.94 -7.51 0.20
N LEU A 377 -24.86 -8.44 0.46
CA LEU A 377 -26.21 -8.07 0.93
C LEU A 377 -26.12 -7.34 2.29
N PRO A 378 -27.13 -6.50 2.64
CA PRO A 378 -27.11 -5.63 3.81
C PRO A 378 -27.16 -6.36 5.15
#